data_AF-A0A2P8H903-F1
#
_entry.id   AF-A0A2P8H903-F1
#
_cell.length_a   1.000
_cell.length_b   1.000
_cell.length_c   1.000
_cell.angle_alpha   90.00
_cell.angle_beta   90.00
_cell.angle_gamma   90.00
#
_symmetry.space_group_name_H-M   'P 1'
#
loop_
_entity.id
_entity.type
_entity.pdbx_description
1 polymer ?
#
loop_
_entity_poly.entity_id
_entity_poly.type
_entity_poly.pdbx_seq_one_letter_code
_entity_poly.pdbx_strand_id
1 'polypeptide(L)'
;MRRSLTFKERYLRMTKRHKEKLLPHSLIALGAFGAIIAGSEIWGAPADKPVSANQEDDEERYQLSMLGDIMLGRHVMDTAPHHDGGYHAFFRNTKDKLAEADYVTANFAQPMLPINDPEFLDDTEGAGFIENPEVLINNEDLLDGDEAFTSGEQFLEALTHEDATDAFTSEAIQRGGNIIHDKDIQLFTEPASAEPLADIGFTNVSLANNHMLNFGNISANYTLNTLEDNNIDTVGLGVGAEAAEPHVHTVGNNYEIATLSVTETYAAQTFAQAGILGVSAWYEGDAPGIIPAIQEASDKYDFTVVHFHWGTDFLSNPPDETEERFAILADAGADVIIGHNPSVLSPVEVIDETLVLTSMGNFISDQGWTRARDSAIADLHVTEADDGLEIDEVIFTPLRLSEFTPHGIENPIEQMQQARIFRQLSKNLDAEWETHDGRLHLDPEIEAES
;
A
#
# COMPACT_ATOMS: atom_id res chain seq x y z
N MET A 1 28.48 -55.53 -46.31
CA MET A 1 28.01 -54.15 -46.58
C MET A 1 27.03 -53.74 -45.49
N ARG A 2 27.29 -52.66 -44.74
CA ARG A 2 26.29 -52.09 -43.81
C ARG A 2 25.37 -51.18 -44.62
N ARG A 3 24.08 -51.52 -44.69
CA ARG A 3 23.04 -50.69 -45.33
C ARG A 3 22.98 -49.33 -44.60
N SER A 4 23.05 -48.22 -45.33
CA SER A 4 22.83 -46.90 -44.74
C SER A 4 21.36 -46.76 -44.37
N LEU A 5 21.11 -46.31 -43.14
CA LEU A 5 19.75 -46.10 -42.66
C LEU A 5 19.19 -44.83 -43.31
N THR A 6 17.94 -44.92 -43.76
CA THR A 6 17.17 -43.75 -44.22
C THR A 6 16.91 -42.79 -43.07
N PHE A 7 16.58 -41.53 -43.36
CA PHE A 7 16.29 -40.52 -42.33
C PHE A 7 15.19 -40.98 -41.36
N LYS A 8 14.12 -41.59 -41.88
CA LYS A 8 13.01 -42.14 -41.08
C LYS A 8 13.47 -43.25 -40.14
N GLU A 9 14.37 -44.13 -40.59
CA GLU A 9 14.96 -45.18 -39.75
C GLU A 9 15.95 -44.64 -38.71
N ARG A 10 16.71 -43.58 -39.05
CA ARG A 10 17.57 -42.88 -38.08
C ARG A 10 16.75 -42.21 -36.98
N TYR A 11 15.64 -41.57 -37.34
CA TYR A 11 14.72 -40.93 -36.39
C TYR A 11 14.01 -41.95 -35.49
N LEU A 12 13.51 -43.06 -36.05
CA LEU A 12 12.92 -44.17 -35.28
C LEU A 12 13.94 -44.82 -34.33
N ARG A 13 15.19 -44.98 -34.77
CA ARG A 13 16.26 -45.51 -33.91
C ARG A 13 16.63 -44.54 -32.78
N MET A 14 16.61 -43.24 -33.06
CA MET A 14 16.87 -42.20 -32.06
C MET A 14 15.76 -42.14 -31.01
N THR A 15 14.49 -42.12 -31.43
CA THR A 15 13.33 -42.12 -30.54
C THR A 15 13.24 -43.40 -29.72
N LYS A 16 13.55 -44.57 -30.29
CA LYS A 16 13.59 -45.84 -29.54
C LYS A 16 14.70 -45.85 -28.48
N ARG A 17 15.89 -45.33 -28.81
CA ARG A 17 16.99 -45.15 -27.84
C ARG A 17 16.67 -44.14 -26.76
N HIS A 18 15.97 -43.05 -27.10
CA HIS A 18 15.50 -42.09 -26.11
C HIS A 18 14.46 -42.71 -25.19
N LYS A 19 13.52 -43.52 -25.71
CA LYS A 19 12.50 -44.22 -24.90
C LYS A 19 13.11 -45.20 -23.91
N GLU A 20 14.19 -45.90 -24.29
CA GLU A 20 14.94 -46.81 -23.39
C GLU A 20 15.67 -46.07 -22.27
N LYS A 21 16.10 -44.82 -22.50
CA LYS A 21 16.80 -43.99 -21.51
C LYS A 21 15.89 -42.99 -20.79
N LEU A 22 14.64 -42.85 -21.23
CA LEU A 22 13.69 -41.88 -20.69
C LEU A 22 13.40 -42.18 -19.22
N LEU A 23 13.06 -43.44 -18.91
CA LEU A 23 12.72 -43.85 -17.55
C LEU A 23 13.87 -43.61 -16.55
N PRO A 24 15.11 -44.05 -16.81
CA PRO A 24 16.21 -43.77 -15.88
C PRO A 24 16.55 -42.28 -15.76
N HIS A 25 16.47 -41.50 -16.85
CA HIS A 25 16.69 -40.04 -16.76
C HIS A 25 15.57 -39.32 -15.99
N SER A 26 14.30 -39.72 -16.19
CA SER A 26 13.17 -39.18 -15.45
C SER A 26 13.26 -39.54 -13.96
N LEU A 27 13.70 -40.75 -13.61
CA LEU A 27 13.94 -41.14 -12.21
C LEU A 27 15.11 -40.38 -11.58
N ILE A 28 16.19 -40.13 -12.32
CA ILE A 28 17.30 -39.28 -11.86
C ILE A 28 16.83 -37.84 -11.65
N ALA A 29 16.06 -37.28 -12.58
CA ALA A 29 15.51 -35.94 -12.45
C ALA A 29 14.53 -35.84 -11.27
N LEU A 30 13.65 -36.83 -11.08
CA LEU A 30 12.73 -36.90 -9.94
C LEU A 30 13.50 -37.02 -8.62
N GLY A 31 14.56 -37.82 -8.57
CA GLY A 31 15.43 -37.95 -7.40
C GLY A 31 16.21 -36.67 -7.11
N ALA A 32 16.69 -35.97 -8.13
CA ALA A 32 17.35 -34.68 -7.98
C ALA A 32 16.38 -33.59 -7.46
N PHE A 33 15.15 -33.54 -8.01
CA PHE A 33 14.10 -32.66 -7.49
C PHE A 33 13.73 -33.01 -6.05
N GLY A 34 13.57 -34.30 -5.73
CA GLY A 34 13.31 -34.76 -4.36
C GLY A 34 14.44 -34.43 -3.39
N ALA A 35 15.70 -34.50 -3.83
CA ALA A 35 16.85 -34.13 -3.02
C ALA A 35 16.97 -32.60 -2.83
N ILE A 36 16.55 -31.79 -3.79
CA ILE A 36 16.46 -30.34 -3.63
C ILE A 36 15.38 -29.98 -2.60
N ILE A 37 14.21 -30.62 -2.67
CA ILE A 37 13.10 -30.42 -1.72
C ILE A 37 13.46 -30.90 -0.31
N ALA A 38 14.09 -32.07 -0.18
CA ALA A 38 14.55 -32.58 1.12
C ALA A 38 15.76 -31.79 1.65
N GLY A 39 16.61 -31.30 0.74
CA GLY A 39 17.76 -30.45 1.09
C GLY A 39 17.34 -29.08 1.60
N SER A 40 16.22 -28.52 1.11
CA SER A 40 15.68 -27.25 1.64
C SER A 40 15.20 -27.36 3.08
N GLU A 41 14.73 -28.53 3.54
CA GLU A 41 14.40 -28.74 4.96
C GLU A 41 15.65 -28.79 5.86
N ILE A 42 16.81 -29.18 5.32
CA ILE A 42 18.05 -29.35 6.09
C ILE A 42 18.93 -28.09 6.08
N TRP A 43 18.80 -27.23 5.06
CA TRP A 43 19.60 -26.00 4.91
C TRP A 43 18.83 -24.70 5.08
N GLY A 44 17.49 -24.73 5.15
CA GLY A 44 16.66 -23.54 5.25
C GLY A 44 16.12 -23.21 6.64
N ALA A 45 16.34 -24.06 7.65
CA ALA A 45 16.00 -23.73 9.02
C ALA A 45 17.14 -22.85 9.61
N PRO A 46 16.92 -21.55 9.88
CA PRO A 46 17.81 -20.84 10.77
C PRO A 46 17.87 -21.62 12.09
N ALA A 47 19.08 -21.84 12.59
CA ALA A 47 19.24 -22.44 13.90
C ALA A 47 18.74 -21.41 14.91
N ASP A 48 17.57 -21.66 15.51
CA ASP A 48 17.07 -20.92 16.66
C ASP A 48 18.19 -20.83 17.69
N LYS A 49 18.80 -19.65 17.82
CA LYS A 49 19.63 -19.36 18.98
C LYS A 49 18.63 -19.04 20.08
N PRO A 50 18.68 -19.71 21.25
CA PRO A 50 17.91 -19.25 22.38
C PRO A 50 18.45 -17.88 22.78
N VAL A 51 17.68 -16.83 22.51
CA VAL A 51 17.89 -15.52 23.14
C VAL A 51 17.62 -15.73 24.62
N SER A 52 18.56 -15.30 25.46
CA SER A 52 18.24 -15.17 26.88
C SER A 52 17.12 -14.15 26.96
N ALA A 53 15.97 -14.54 27.48
CA ALA A 53 14.94 -13.60 27.90
C ALA A 53 15.62 -12.52 28.76
N ASN A 54 15.92 -11.39 28.12
CA ASN A 54 16.19 -10.18 28.86
C ASN A 54 14.88 -9.83 29.53
N GLN A 55 15.07 -9.38 30.76
CA GLN A 55 14.11 -9.36 31.83
C GLN A 55 12.90 -8.51 31.42
N GLU A 56 11.73 -8.88 31.93
CA GLU A 56 10.56 -8.00 32.01
C GLU A 56 11.03 -6.67 32.62
N ASP A 57 11.30 -5.67 31.78
CA ASP A 57 11.35 -4.28 32.22
C ASP A 57 9.90 -3.80 32.28
N ASP A 58 9.55 -3.19 33.41
CA ASP A 58 8.22 -2.68 33.77
C ASP A 58 7.79 -1.46 32.90
N GLU A 59 8.34 -1.29 31.69
CA GLU A 59 8.07 -0.17 30.80
C GLU A 59 6.80 -0.42 29.98
N GLU A 60 5.95 0.62 29.92
CA GLU A 60 4.69 0.57 29.16
C GLU A 60 5.03 0.61 27.67
N ARG A 61 4.66 -0.45 26.96
CA ARG A 61 4.98 -0.67 25.54
C ARG A 61 3.71 -0.61 24.72
N TYR A 62 3.75 0.10 23.60
CA TYR A 62 2.62 0.25 22.68
C TYR A 62 2.92 -0.38 21.33
N GLN A 63 1.90 -0.93 20.67
CA GLN A 63 2.03 -1.55 19.36
C GLN A 63 1.38 -0.69 18.28
N LEU A 64 2.19 -0.20 17.33
CA LEU A 64 1.76 0.54 16.15
C LEU A 64 1.86 -0.36 14.91
N SER A 65 0.72 -0.81 14.38
CA SER A 65 0.68 -1.68 13.19
C SER A 65 0.58 -0.85 11.90
N MET A 66 1.58 -1.05 11.04
CA MET A 66 1.74 -0.39 9.75
C MET A 66 1.43 -1.38 8.62
N LEU A 67 0.43 -1.05 7.79
CA LEU A 67 -0.08 -1.94 6.75
C LEU A 67 0.04 -1.31 5.36
N GLY A 68 0.08 -2.16 4.35
CA GLY A 68 0.15 -1.75 2.94
C GLY A 68 -1.19 -1.30 2.34
N ASP A 69 -1.30 -1.41 1.01
CA ASP A 69 -2.46 -0.91 0.26
C ASP A 69 -3.75 -1.72 0.53
N ILE A 70 -4.85 -1.03 0.83
CA ILE A 70 -6.20 -1.59 0.97
C ILE A 70 -7.02 -1.27 -0.28
N MET A 71 -7.22 -2.29 -1.11
CA MET A 71 -8.02 -2.22 -2.33
C MET A 71 -9.34 -2.98 -2.17
N LEU A 72 -10.41 -2.29 -1.79
CA LEU A 72 -11.75 -2.88 -1.61
C LEU A 72 -12.67 -2.71 -2.83
N GLY A 73 -12.13 -2.25 -3.96
CA GLY A 73 -12.86 -2.13 -5.23
C GLY A 73 -12.79 -3.38 -6.11
N ARG A 74 -13.20 -3.23 -7.38
CA ARG A 74 -13.09 -4.27 -8.43
C ARG A 74 -13.61 -5.64 -7.96
N HIS A 75 -12.84 -6.71 -8.13
CA HIS A 75 -13.30 -8.05 -7.78
C HIS A 75 -13.48 -8.28 -6.26
N VAL A 76 -12.87 -7.45 -5.41
CA VAL A 76 -13.11 -7.50 -3.96
C VAL A 76 -14.54 -7.06 -3.67
N MET A 77 -14.97 -5.94 -4.24
CA MET A 77 -16.34 -5.45 -4.18
C MET A 77 -17.34 -6.46 -4.78
N ASP A 78 -17.05 -7.03 -5.95
CA ASP A 78 -17.93 -8.02 -6.60
C ASP A 78 -18.17 -9.29 -5.75
N THR A 79 -17.15 -9.68 -4.95
CA THR A 79 -17.19 -10.89 -4.15
C THR A 79 -17.70 -10.67 -2.73
N ALA A 80 -17.65 -9.44 -2.21
CA ALA A 80 -18.11 -9.12 -0.85
C ALA A 80 -19.54 -9.65 -0.54
N PRO A 81 -20.56 -9.47 -1.41
CA PRO A 81 -21.91 -9.97 -1.14
C PRO A 81 -22.03 -11.50 -1.08
N HIS A 82 -21.01 -12.23 -1.55
CA HIS A 82 -20.97 -13.70 -1.58
C HIS A 82 -20.29 -14.29 -0.33
N HIS A 83 -19.71 -13.46 0.54
CA HIS A 83 -19.12 -13.88 1.79
C HIS A 83 -20.07 -13.61 2.97
N ASP A 84 -20.13 -14.57 3.91
CA ASP A 84 -20.76 -14.33 5.20
C ASP A 84 -20.01 -13.20 5.92
N GLY A 85 -20.70 -12.10 6.21
CA GLY A 85 -20.12 -10.89 6.81
C GLY A 85 -19.64 -9.83 5.82
N GLY A 86 -19.89 -9.98 4.51
CA GLY A 86 -19.59 -8.92 3.54
C GLY A 86 -18.09 -8.59 3.49
N TYR A 87 -17.77 -7.30 3.57
CA TYR A 87 -16.38 -6.82 3.53
C TYR A 87 -15.55 -7.28 4.75
N HIS A 88 -16.15 -7.57 5.91
CA HIS A 88 -15.41 -8.11 7.08
C HIS A 88 -14.70 -9.43 6.77
N ALA A 89 -15.20 -10.18 5.78
CA ALA A 89 -14.58 -11.43 5.38
C ALA A 89 -13.12 -11.23 4.92
N PHE A 90 -12.78 -10.10 4.30
CA PHE A 90 -11.41 -9.86 3.80
C PHE A 90 -10.38 -9.57 4.88
N PHE A 91 -10.81 -9.48 6.15
CA PHE A 91 -9.93 -9.26 7.29
C PHE A 91 -9.94 -10.43 8.28
N ARG A 92 -10.70 -11.49 7.99
CA ARG A 92 -10.93 -12.61 8.91
C ARG A 92 -9.67 -13.29 9.47
N ASN A 93 -8.56 -13.25 8.73
CA ASN A 93 -7.30 -13.91 9.14
C ASN A 93 -6.33 -12.96 9.88
N THR A 94 -6.62 -11.66 9.91
CA THR A 94 -5.76 -10.63 10.48
C THR A 94 -6.43 -9.87 11.61
N LYS A 95 -7.76 -9.96 11.75
CA LYS A 95 -8.53 -9.30 12.81
C LYS A 95 -7.91 -9.50 14.19
N ASP A 96 -7.62 -10.73 14.57
CA ASP A 96 -7.07 -11.02 15.91
C ASP A 96 -5.67 -10.42 16.11
N LYS A 97 -4.89 -10.27 15.03
CA LYS A 97 -3.55 -9.67 15.08
C LYS A 97 -3.62 -8.16 15.26
N LEU A 98 -4.57 -7.51 14.60
CA LEU A 98 -4.74 -6.06 14.64
C LEU A 98 -5.49 -5.61 15.90
N ALA A 99 -6.31 -6.47 16.49
CA ALA A 99 -7.04 -6.17 17.72
C ALA A 99 -6.16 -5.95 18.96
N GLU A 100 -4.88 -6.35 18.90
CA GLU A 100 -3.89 -6.14 19.96
C GLU A 100 -3.14 -4.81 19.79
N ALA A 101 -3.24 -4.15 18.63
CA ALA A 101 -2.54 -2.92 18.35
C ALA A 101 -3.24 -1.70 18.97
N ASP A 102 -2.45 -0.76 19.47
CA ASP A 102 -2.93 0.53 19.97
C ASP A 102 -3.18 1.54 18.85
N TYR A 103 -2.51 1.33 17.71
CA TYR A 103 -2.59 2.17 16.54
C TYR A 103 -2.52 1.31 15.27
N VAL A 104 -3.43 1.53 14.31
CA VAL A 104 -3.45 0.79 13.04
C VAL A 104 -3.65 1.77 11.88
N THR A 105 -2.78 1.72 10.88
CA THR A 105 -2.90 2.55 9.68
C THR A 105 -2.54 1.84 8.38
N ALA A 106 -3.07 2.35 7.26
CA ALA A 106 -2.86 1.85 5.91
C ALA A 106 -3.11 2.94 4.85
N ASN A 107 -2.80 2.65 3.59
CA ASN A 107 -3.30 3.45 2.46
C ASN A 107 -4.63 2.90 1.94
N PHE A 108 -5.65 3.76 1.91
CA PHE A 108 -6.95 3.42 1.34
C PHE A 108 -6.99 3.86 -0.13
N ALA A 109 -6.83 2.89 -1.04
CA ALA A 109 -6.36 3.14 -2.40
C ALA A 109 -7.44 3.60 -3.39
N GLN A 110 -8.70 3.78 -2.97
CA GLN A 110 -9.80 4.16 -3.85
C GLN A 110 -10.81 5.04 -3.12
N PRO A 111 -11.60 5.86 -3.85
CA PRO A 111 -12.74 6.53 -3.26
C PRO A 111 -13.93 5.57 -3.04
N MET A 112 -14.84 5.98 -2.17
CA MET A 112 -16.15 5.36 -1.98
C MET A 112 -17.20 6.09 -2.82
N LEU A 113 -18.11 5.31 -3.43
CA LEU A 113 -19.24 5.82 -4.19
C LEU A 113 -20.50 4.98 -3.97
N PRO A 114 -21.65 5.58 -3.65
CA PRO A 114 -22.91 4.86 -3.51
C PRO A 114 -23.57 4.65 -4.87
N ILE A 115 -22.90 3.96 -5.80
CA ILE A 115 -23.40 3.76 -7.18
C ILE A 115 -24.74 3.01 -7.27
N ASN A 116 -25.14 2.36 -6.17
CA ASN A 116 -26.40 1.63 -6.06
C ASN A 116 -27.52 2.46 -5.40
N ASP A 117 -27.24 3.72 -5.01
CA ASP A 117 -28.23 4.64 -4.45
C ASP A 117 -28.91 5.47 -5.55
N PRO A 118 -30.22 5.27 -5.80
CA PRO A 118 -30.95 6.01 -6.82
C PRO A 118 -31.00 7.52 -6.57
N GLU A 119 -30.97 7.99 -5.31
CA GLU A 119 -30.99 9.43 -5.00
C GLU A 119 -29.65 10.07 -5.41
N PHE A 120 -28.54 9.40 -5.12
CA PHE A 120 -27.21 9.83 -5.58
C PHE A 120 -27.11 9.85 -7.11
N LEU A 121 -27.66 8.85 -7.79
CA LEU A 121 -27.65 8.80 -9.26
C LEU A 121 -28.52 9.90 -9.89
N ASP A 122 -29.70 10.20 -9.35
CA ASP A 122 -30.58 11.27 -9.88
C ASP A 122 -29.94 12.66 -9.69
N ASP A 123 -29.31 12.90 -8.54
CA ASP A 123 -28.59 14.14 -8.24
C ASP A 123 -27.34 14.33 -9.14
N THR A 124 -26.68 13.24 -9.53
CA THR A 124 -25.46 13.27 -10.38
C THR A 124 -25.76 13.25 -11.88
N GLU A 125 -26.82 12.57 -12.34
CA GLU A 125 -27.34 12.64 -13.71
C GLU A 125 -27.91 14.02 -14.01
N GLY A 126 -28.68 14.60 -13.08
CA GLY A 126 -29.22 15.96 -13.21
C GLY A 126 -28.14 17.05 -13.29
N ALA A 127 -26.95 16.76 -12.77
CA ALA A 127 -25.80 17.67 -12.77
C ALA A 127 -24.76 17.37 -13.86
N GLY A 128 -24.95 16.32 -14.66
CA GLY A 128 -24.08 15.97 -15.80
C GLY A 128 -22.75 15.32 -15.42
N PHE A 129 -22.64 14.73 -14.22
CA PHE A 129 -21.38 14.18 -13.70
C PHE A 129 -21.12 12.72 -14.06
N ILE A 130 -22.18 11.94 -14.34
CA ILE A 130 -22.09 10.55 -14.78
C ILE A 130 -22.92 10.43 -16.07
N GLU A 131 -22.29 10.54 -17.23
CA GLU A 131 -23.02 10.51 -18.51
C GLU A 131 -23.70 9.16 -18.79
N ASN A 132 -23.28 8.08 -18.11
CA ASN A 132 -23.95 6.78 -18.16
C ASN A 132 -23.55 5.86 -16.98
N PRO A 133 -24.41 5.62 -15.97
CA PRO A 133 -24.11 4.73 -14.86
C PRO A 133 -23.82 3.28 -15.29
N GLU A 134 -24.38 2.81 -16.42
CA GLU A 134 -24.15 1.45 -16.93
C GLU A 134 -22.71 1.26 -17.49
N VAL A 135 -22.00 2.35 -17.82
CA VAL A 135 -20.60 2.30 -18.27
C VAL A 135 -19.64 2.04 -17.11
N LEU A 136 -20.00 2.45 -15.88
CA LEU A 136 -19.23 2.15 -14.66
C LEU A 136 -19.30 0.67 -14.27
N ILE A 137 -20.30 -0.06 -14.79
CA ILE A 137 -20.59 -1.45 -14.44
C ILE A 137 -19.93 -2.44 -15.42
N ASN A 138 -19.46 -1.99 -16.60
CA ASN A 138 -18.84 -2.85 -17.62
C ASN A 138 -17.48 -2.28 -18.08
N ASN A 139 -16.43 -2.58 -17.33
CA ASN A 139 -15.05 -2.09 -17.56
C ASN A 139 -14.32 -2.77 -18.76
N GLU A 140 -15.02 -3.39 -19.71
CA GLU A 140 -14.40 -4.07 -20.87
C GLU A 140 -14.47 -3.28 -22.20
N ASP A 141 -15.33 -2.26 -22.31
CA ASP A 141 -15.64 -1.63 -23.62
C ASP A 141 -15.09 -0.20 -23.83
N LEU A 142 -14.32 0.38 -22.91
CA LEU A 142 -13.79 1.76 -23.01
C LEU A 142 -12.50 1.91 -23.87
N LEU A 143 -12.15 0.92 -24.69
CA LEU A 143 -10.89 0.90 -25.45
C LEU A 143 -10.88 1.61 -26.80
N ASP A 144 -11.95 2.29 -27.23
CA ASP A 144 -11.96 2.98 -28.53
C ASP A 144 -12.58 4.39 -28.42
N GLY A 145 -11.72 5.41 -28.33
CA GLY A 145 -12.14 6.81 -28.32
C GLY A 145 -10.98 7.80 -28.41
N ASP A 146 -10.38 7.93 -29.60
CA ASP A 146 -9.46 9.03 -29.93
C ASP A 146 -10.22 10.36 -29.90
N GLU A 147 -10.08 11.16 -28.83
CA GLU A 147 -10.05 12.63 -28.85
C GLU A 147 -9.77 13.18 -27.43
N ALA A 148 -8.51 13.13 -27.00
CA ALA A 148 -8.03 13.74 -25.76
C ALA A 148 -7.63 15.22 -25.97
N PHE A 149 -8.06 16.09 -25.06
CA PHE A 149 -7.45 17.43 -24.92
C PHE A 149 -6.02 17.26 -24.41
N THR A 150 -5.07 17.73 -25.20
CA THR A 150 -3.64 17.54 -24.97
C THR A 150 -2.99 18.80 -24.39
N SER A 151 -2.31 18.62 -23.25
CA SER A 151 -1.26 19.46 -22.62
C SER A 151 -1.67 20.61 -21.68
N GLY A 152 -1.02 20.63 -20.50
CA GLY A 152 -1.18 21.62 -19.43
C GLY A 152 -0.69 23.05 -19.75
N GLU A 153 -0.10 23.30 -20.93
CA GLU A 153 0.28 24.65 -21.34
C GLU A 153 -0.94 25.55 -21.65
N GLN A 154 -2.05 24.97 -22.12
CA GLN A 154 -3.29 25.73 -22.38
C GLN A 154 -4.01 26.16 -21.09
N PHE A 155 -3.79 25.44 -19.99
CA PHE A 155 -4.36 25.75 -18.67
C PHE A 155 -3.66 26.94 -18.00
N LEU A 156 -2.34 27.07 -18.19
CA LEU A 156 -1.54 28.18 -17.66
C LEU A 156 -1.83 29.51 -18.36
N GLU A 157 -2.14 29.49 -19.67
CA GLU A 157 -2.48 30.71 -20.42
C GLU A 157 -3.81 31.32 -19.93
N ALA A 158 -4.76 30.49 -19.50
CA ALA A 158 -6.05 30.90 -18.95
C ALA A 158 -5.96 31.55 -17.55
N LEU A 159 -4.93 31.21 -16.75
CA LEU A 159 -4.72 31.76 -15.40
C LEU A 159 -4.07 33.15 -15.40
N THR A 160 -3.56 33.64 -16.53
CA THR A 160 -2.87 34.95 -16.62
C THR A 160 -3.80 36.14 -16.93
N HIS A 161 -5.10 35.91 -17.12
CA HIS A 161 -6.06 36.99 -17.33
C HIS A 161 -6.71 37.41 -16.01
N GLU A 162 -6.55 38.71 -15.66
CA GLU A 162 -7.10 39.36 -14.45
C GLU A 162 -8.64 39.25 -14.31
N ASP A 163 -9.36 38.74 -15.33
CA ASP A 163 -10.81 38.51 -15.30
C ASP A 163 -11.20 37.04 -14.97
N ALA A 164 -10.25 36.13 -14.77
CA ALA A 164 -10.53 34.71 -14.47
C ALA A 164 -10.98 34.45 -13.01
N THR A 165 -10.84 35.43 -12.13
CA THR A 165 -11.15 35.31 -10.70
C THR A 165 -12.65 35.30 -10.40
N ASP A 166 -13.49 35.87 -11.26
CA ASP A 166 -14.95 35.87 -11.11
C ASP A 166 -15.64 34.72 -11.88
N ALA A 167 -14.98 34.11 -12.87
CA ALA A 167 -15.53 32.98 -13.63
C ALA A 167 -15.28 31.62 -12.96
N PHE A 168 -14.23 31.49 -12.14
CA PHE A 168 -13.86 30.23 -11.49
C PHE A 168 -14.42 30.05 -10.07
N THR A 169 -14.96 31.09 -9.43
CA THR A 169 -15.19 31.09 -7.97
C THR A 169 -16.62 30.84 -7.50
N SER A 170 -17.58 30.56 -8.39
CA SER A 170 -18.91 30.10 -7.92
C SER A 170 -19.53 29.01 -8.77
N GLU A 171 -19.22 28.94 -10.06
CA GLU A 171 -19.82 27.95 -10.95
C GLU A 171 -18.99 26.65 -11.05
N ALA A 172 -17.65 26.70 -11.02
CA ALA A 172 -16.81 25.49 -11.01
C ALA A 172 -16.78 24.77 -9.65
N ILE A 173 -16.89 25.54 -8.56
CA ILE A 173 -17.03 25.02 -7.19
C ILE A 173 -18.41 24.36 -6.99
N GLN A 174 -19.47 24.82 -7.69
CA GLN A 174 -20.78 24.16 -7.71
C GLN A 174 -20.93 23.08 -8.80
N ARG A 175 -20.18 23.16 -9.89
CA ARG A 175 -20.12 22.17 -11.00
C ARG A 175 -18.98 21.16 -10.78
N GLY A 176 -18.81 20.71 -9.55
CA GLY A 176 -17.75 19.78 -9.16
C GLY A 176 -17.85 18.47 -9.91
N GLY A 177 -17.05 18.28 -10.94
CA GLY A 177 -16.95 17.00 -11.63
C GLY A 177 -16.35 17.17 -13.00
N ASN A 178 -15.04 16.99 -13.07
CA ASN A 178 -14.49 16.32 -14.23
C ASN A 178 -14.15 14.92 -13.74
N ILE A 179 -14.87 13.91 -14.23
CA ILE A 179 -14.30 12.55 -14.28
C ILE A 179 -12.94 12.72 -14.94
N ILE A 180 -11.89 12.16 -14.34
CA ILE A 180 -10.58 12.17 -14.98
C ILE A 180 -10.64 11.14 -16.10
N HIS A 181 -11.10 11.59 -17.27
CA HIS A 181 -11.27 10.78 -18.48
C HIS A 181 -9.93 10.27 -19.04
N ASP A 182 -8.81 10.79 -18.58
CA ASP A 182 -7.45 10.49 -19.08
C ASP A 182 -6.69 9.48 -18.19
N LYS A 183 -7.42 8.65 -17.43
CA LYS A 183 -6.83 7.56 -16.64
C LYS A 183 -7.33 6.21 -17.15
N ASP A 184 -6.40 5.33 -17.51
CA ASP A 184 -6.68 3.97 -18.01
C ASP A 184 -7.45 3.10 -17.00
N ILE A 185 -7.41 3.44 -15.70
CA ILE A 185 -8.07 2.69 -14.63
C ILE A 185 -8.74 3.66 -13.66
N GLN A 186 -10.07 3.52 -13.53
CA GLN A 186 -10.88 4.17 -12.50
C GLN A 186 -11.22 3.15 -11.40
N LEU A 187 -10.88 3.48 -10.16
CA LEU A 187 -11.15 2.65 -8.99
C LEU A 187 -12.20 3.32 -8.11
N PHE A 188 -13.08 2.50 -7.54
CA PHE A 188 -13.99 2.88 -6.46
C PHE A 188 -14.38 1.64 -5.65
N THR A 189 -15.00 1.85 -4.50
CA THR A 189 -15.65 0.82 -3.69
C THR A 189 -16.99 1.33 -3.14
N GLU A 190 -17.76 0.46 -2.51
CA GLU A 190 -19.03 0.82 -1.87
C GLU A 190 -18.82 1.41 -0.47
N PRO A 191 -19.73 2.27 0.02
CA PRO A 191 -19.63 2.86 1.36
C PRO A 191 -19.60 1.83 2.50
N ALA A 192 -20.23 0.67 2.29
CA ALA A 192 -20.24 -0.45 3.25
C ALA A 192 -18.83 -1.03 3.52
N SER A 193 -17.83 -0.66 2.73
CA SER A 193 -16.43 -1.05 2.95
C SER A 193 -15.76 -0.30 4.13
N ALA A 194 -16.36 0.79 4.62
CA ALA A 194 -15.85 1.56 5.75
C ALA A 194 -16.02 0.85 7.10
N GLU A 195 -17.20 0.27 7.36
CA GLU A 195 -17.55 -0.37 8.64
C GLU A 195 -16.53 -1.43 9.11
N PRO A 196 -16.03 -2.35 8.24
CA PRO A 196 -14.98 -3.28 8.63
C PRO A 196 -13.71 -2.61 9.14
N LEU A 197 -13.29 -1.49 8.56
CA LEU A 197 -12.07 -0.79 8.98
C LEU A 197 -12.19 -0.34 10.45
N ALA A 198 -13.33 0.27 10.81
CA ALA A 198 -13.62 0.67 12.18
C ALA A 198 -13.67 -0.54 13.13
N ASP A 199 -14.35 -1.62 12.73
CA ASP A 199 -14.50 -2.85 13.53
C ASP A 199 -13.19 -3.61 13.79
N ILE A 200 -12.18 -3.38 12.96
CA ILE A 200 -10.85 -3.99 13.08
C ILE A 200 -9.93 -3.14 13.96
N GLY A 201 -10.26 -1.87 14.16
CA GLY A 201 -9.45 -0.93 14.94
C GLY A 201 -8.52 -0.08 14.08
N PHE A 202 -8.84 0.18 12.81
CA PHE A 202 -8.12 1.20 12.05
C PHE A 202 -8.27 2.56 12.72
N THR A 203 -7.15 3.12 13.15
CA THR A 203 -7.08 4.44 13.77
C THR A 203 -7.25 5.52 12.72
N ASN A 204 -6.48 5.41 11.64
CA ASN A 204 -6.58 6.32 10.51
C ASN A 204 -6.22 5.61 9.20
N VAL A 205 -6.52 6.28 8.08
CA VAL A 205 -6.08 5.86 6.75
C VAL A 205 -5.55 7.02 5.94
N SER A 206 -4.52 6.74 5.14
CA SER A 206 -4.03 7.66 4.13
C SER A 206 -4.93 7.68 2.90
N LEU A 207 -5.26 8.89 2.45
CA LEU A 207 -6.01 9.16 1.22
C LEU A 207 -5.17 9.90 0.15
N ALA A 208 -3.93 10.30 0.43
CA ALA A 208 -3.04 10.88 -0.58
C ALA A 208 -2.58 9.80 -1.55
N ASN A 209 -3.34 9.59 -2.63
CA ASN A 209 -2.99 8.68 -3.70
C ASN A 209 -3.56 9.15 -5.04
N ASN A 210 -3.09 8.52 -6.10
CA ASN A 210 -3.47 8.84 -7.47
C ASN A 210 -4.94 8.51 -7.80
N HIS A 211 -5.65 7.74 -6.98
CA HIS A 211 -7.00 7.24 -7.28
C HIS A 211 -8.13 7.96 -6.54
N MET A 212 -7.84 8.63 -5.42
CA MET A 212 -8.85 9.24 -4.55
C MET A 212 -9.81 10.21 -5.26
N LEU A 213 -9.32 10.91 -6.29
CA LEU A 213 -10.10 11.83 -7.12
C LEU A 213 -10.49 11.24 -8.49
N ASN A 214 -10.58 9.91 -8.66
CA ASN A 214 -11.01 9.30 -9.92
C ASN A 214 -12.39 9.80 -10.41
N PHE A 215 -13.28 10.14 -9.48
CA PHE A 215 -14.58 10.75 -9.77
C PHE A 215 -14.68 12.19 -9.23
N GLY A 216 -13.53 12.86 -9.18
CA GLY A 216 -13.39 14.25 -8.73
C GLY A 216 -13.77 14.46 -7.27
N ASN A 217 -14.16 15.70 -6.95
CA ASN A 217 -14.41 16.13 -5.58
C ASN A 217 -15.64 15.48 -4.94
N ILE A 218 -16.58 14.98 -5.75
CA ILE A 218 -17.77 14.29 -5.25
C ILE A 218 -17.36 13.03 -4.51
N SER A 219 -16.57 12.16 -5.15
CA SER A 219 -16.15 10.91 -4.52
C SER A 219 -15.18 11.14 -3.37
N ALA A 220 -14.29 12.13 -3.50
CA ALA A 220 -13.38 12.50 -2.42
C ALA A 220 -14.13 12.98 -1.16
N ASN A 221 -15.06 13.92 -1.30
CA ASN A 221 -15.89 14.39 -0.18
C ASN A 221 -16.77 13.28 0.40
N TYR A 222 -17.36 12.46 -0.47
CA TYR A 222 -18.19 11.34 -0.03
C TYR A 222 -17.36 10.35 0.80
N THR A 223 -16.13 10.07 0.37
CA THR A 223 -15.20 9.20 1.10
C THR A 223 -14.84 9.79 2.47
N LEU A 224 -14.48 11.08 2.53
CA LEU A 224 -14.20 11.77 3.79
C LEU A 224 -15.37 11.64 4.77
N ASN A 225 -16.57 12.01 4.34
CA ASN A 225 -17.77 11.95 5.19
C ASN A 225 -18.08 10.51 5.63
N THR A 226 -17.93 9.53 4.74
CA THR A 226 -18.21 8.12 5.08
C THR A 226 -17.24 7.58 6.12
N LEU A 227 -15.95 7.92 6.02
CA LEU A 227 -14.93 7.52 6.99
C LEU A 227 -15.14 8.24 8.32
N GLU A 228 -15.44 9.54 8.31
CA GLU A 228 -15.79 10.32 9.51
C GLU A 228 -17.01 9.73 10.23
N ASP A 229 -18.09 9.40 9.50
CA ASP A 229 -19.30 8.77 10.06
C ASP A 229 -19.03 7.40 10.70
N ASN A 230 -17.94 6.73 10.30
CA ASN A 230 -17.48 5.46 10.87
C ASN A 230 -16.39 5.63 11.93
N ASN A 231 -16.06 6.87 12.33
CA ASN A 231 -14.98 7.20 13.27
C ASN A 231 -13.61 6.69 12.82
N ILE A 232 -13.32 6.81 11.52
CA ILE A 232 -12.01 6.52 10.96
C ILE A 232 -11.40 7.84 10.53
N ASP A 233 -10.29 8.20 11.17
CA ASP A 233 -9.58 9.42 10.84
C ASP A 233 -8.84 9.30 9.50
N THR A 234 -8.59 10.44 8.85
CA THR A 234 -8.01 10.46 7.51
C THR A 234 -6.93 11.51 7.38
N VAL A 235 -5.96 11.26 6.51
CA VAL A 235 -4.84 12.18 6.21
C VAL A 235 -4.58 12.24 4.71
N GLY A 236 -4.01 13.35 4.25
CA GLY A 236 -3.54 13.47 2.86
C GLY A 236 -4.58 13.91 1.83
N LEU A 237 -5.79 14.29 2.25
CA LEU A 237 -6.86 14.81 1.40
C LEU A 237 -7.52 16.00 2.12
N GLY A 238 -7.59 17.16 1.47
CA GLY A 238 -8.13 18.36 2.10
C GLY A 238 -8.17 19.56 1.15
N VAL A 239 -8.70 20.69 1.62
CA VAL A 239 -8.77 21.91 0.82
C VAL A 239 -7.49 22.73 1.01
N GLY A 240 -6.71 22.86 -0.06
CA GLY A 240 -5.45 23.60 -0.02
C GLY A 240 -4.46 23.06 1.02
N ALA A 241 -4.09 23.88 2.00
CA ALA A 241 -3.09 23.50 3.01
C ALA A 241 -3.57 22.39 3.95
N GLU A 242 -4.89 22.26 4.16
CA GLU A 242 -5.51 21.24 5.02
C GLU A 242 -5.09 19.81 4.60
N ALA A 243 -4.83 19.59 3.32
CA ALA A 243 -4.43 18.27 2.82
C ALA A 243 -3.12 17.76 3.45
N ALA A 244 -2.23 18.67 3.87
CA ALA A 244 -0.95 18.36 4.49
C ALA A 244 -0.99 18.43 6.03
N GLU A 245 -2.14 18.76 6.63
CA GLU A 245 -2.24 18.82 8.09
C GLU A 245 -2.16 17.42 8.71
N PRO A 246 -1.51 17.28 9.89
CA PRO A 246 -1.48 16.01 10.59
C PRO A 246 -2.83 15.69 11.22
N HIS A 247 -3.19 14.42 11.22
CA HIS A 247 -4.14 13.87 12.19
C HIS A 247 -3.36 13.43 13.45
N VAL A 248 -3.95 13.59 14.63
CA VAL A 248 -3.29 13.24 15.91
C VAL A 248 -4.11 12.21 16.66
N HIS A 249 -3.48 11.07 16.96
CA HIS A 249 -4.08 10.02 17.77
C HIS A 249 -3.35 9.89 19.11
N THR A 250 -4.07 9.76 20.21
CA THR A 250 -3.47 9.55 21.53
C THR A 250 -3.39 8.06 21.85
N VAL A 251 -2.19 7.58 22.13
CA VAL A 251 -1.92 6.23 22.63
C VAL A 251 -1.62 6.26 24.12
N GLY A 252 -2.08 5.23 24.84
CA GLY A 252 -1.98 5.17 26.30
C GLY A 252 -2.77 6.29 26.98
N ASN A 253 -2.13 6.99 27.92
CA ASN A 253 -2.77 8.08 28.66
C ASN A 253 -2.39 9.50 28.16
N ASN A 254 -1.33 9.64 27.37
CA ASN A 254 -0.75 10.96 27.10
C ASN A 254 0.19 11.06 25.89
N TYR A 255 0.46 10.00 25.12
CA TYR A 255 1.38 10.11 23.97
C TYR A 255 0.60 10.41 22.69
N GLU A 256 0.97 11.47 21.99
CA GLU A 256 0.34 11.93 20.76
C GLU A 256 1.15 11.48 19.53
N ILE A 257 0.50 10.69 18.67
CA ILE A 257 1.06 10.25 17.39
C ILE A 257 0.47 11.11 16.28
N ALA A 258 1.32 11.86 15.59
CA ALA A 258 0.96 12.63 14.41
C ALA A 258 1.08 11.77 13.16
N THR A 259 0.07 11.79 12.31
CA THR A 259 0.06 11.09 11.03
C THR A 259 -0.11 12.09 9.90
N LEU A 260 0.78 12.02 8.91
CA LEU A 260 0.73 12.83 7.70
C LEU A 260 0.76 11.94 6.46
N SER A 261 0.37 12.50 5.32
CA SER A 261 0.42 11.75 4.06
C SER A 261 0.69 12.64 2.86
N VAL A 262 1.46 12.13 1.91
CA VAL A 262 1.81 12.80 0.65
C VAL A 262 1.93 11.80 -0.49
N THR A 263 1.60 12.21 -1.71
CA THR A 263 1.82 11.43 -2.91
C THR A 263 2.70 12.12 -3.94
N GLU A 264 3.61 11.39 -4.57
CA GLU A 264 4.29 11.86 -5.79
C GLU A 264 3.62 11.37 -7.08
N THR A 265 2.66 10.45 -6.96
CA THR A 265 1.93 9.87 -8.09
C THR A 265 0.51 10.43 -8.08
N TYR A 266 0.20 11.34 -8.99
CA TYR A 266 -1.12 11.97 -9.08
C TYR A 266 -1.32 12.58 -10.48
N ALA A 267 -2.56 12.92 -10.80
CA ALA A 267 -2.86 13.70 -11.99
C ALA A 267 -2.81 15.19 -11.63
N ALA A 268 -2.24 16.04 -12.49
CA ALA A 268 -1.98 17.45 -12.15
C ALA A 268 -3.22 18.27 -11.74
N GLN A 269 -4.43 17.78 -12.00
CA GLN A 269 -5.69 18.40 -11.60
C GLN A 269 -6.20 17.93 -10.22
N THR A 270 -5.54 16.96 -9.57
CA THR A 270 -6.00 16.34 -8.32
C THR A 270 -5.25 16.81 -7.08
N PHE A 271 -4.19 17.59 -7.22
CA PHE A 271 -3.47 18.11 -6.06
C PHE A 271 -4.24 19.25 -5.39
N ALA A 272 -4.14 19.31 -4.06
CA ALA A 272 -4.80 20.33 -3.26
C ALA A 272 -4.27 21.74 -3.59
N GLN A 273 -5.18 22.69 -3.77
CA GLN A 273 -4.86 24.10 -4.04
C GLN A 273 -5.75 25.01 -3.20
N ALA A 274 -5.40 26.29 -3.08
CA ALA A 274 -6.22 27.24 -2.33
C ALA A 274 -7.68 27.23 -2.79
N GLY A 275 -8.59 26.80 -1.91
CA GLY A 275 -10.03 26.67 -2.18
C GLY A 275 -10.44 25.46 -3.02
N ILE A 276 -9.51 24.55 -3.32
CA ILE A 276 -9.73 23.33 -4.11
C ILE A 276 -9.37 22.11 -3.27
N LEU A 277 -10.34 21.20 -3.10
CA LEU A 277 -10.13 19.88 -2.53
C LEU A 277 -9.18 19.08 -3.41
N GLY A 278 -8.17 18.47 -2.81
CA GLY A 278 -7.26 17.57 -3.51
C GLY A 278 -6.35 16.83 -2.56
N VAL A 279 -5.51 15.97 -3.12
CA VAL A 279 -4.52 15.22 -2.33
C VAL A 279 -3.30 16.08 -2.00
N SER A 280 -2.69 15.81 -0.85
CA SER A 280 -1.36 16.31 -0.53
C SER A 280 -0.34 15.68 -1.48
N ALA A 281 0.39 16.52 -2.21
CA ALA A 281 1.20 16.07 -3.34
C ALA A 281 2.60 16.67 -3.36
N TRP A 282 3.55 15.88 -3.85
CA TRP A 282 4.90 16.30 -4.20
C TRP A 282 4.86 16.99 -5.58
N TYR A 283 5.08 18.30 -5.64
CA TYR A 283 4.91 19.12 -6.85
C TYR A 283 6.19 19.88 -7.22
N GLU A 284 6.63 19.76 -8.49
CA GLU A 284 7.77 20.48 -9.07
C GLU A 284 9.08 20.41 -8.26
N GLY A 285 9.35 19.26 -7.63
CA GLY A 285 10.58 19.04 -6.86
C GLY A 285 10.54 19.58 -5.42
N ASP A 286 9.37 20.02 -4.97
CA ASP A 286 9.10 20.42 -3.59
C ASP A 286 7.81 19.75 -3.10
N ALA A 287 7.55 19.84 -1.80
CA ALA A 287 6.29 19.47 -1.20
C ALA A 287 5.90 20.59 -0.21
N PRO A 288 5.50 21.77 -0.74
CA PRO A 288 5.53 23.04 -0.03
C PRO A 288 4.57 23.14 1.17
N GLY A 289 3.71 22.14 1.38
CA GLY A 289 2.92 21.97 2.59
C GLY A 289 3.41 20.86 3.53
N ILE A 290 3.91 19.74 3.00
CA ILE A 290 4.20 18.57 3.83
C ILE A 290 5.48 18.72 4.64
N ILE A 291 6.55 19.30 4.08
CA ILE A 291 7.83 19.38 4.79
C ILE A 291 7.73 20.28 6.04
N PRO A 292 7.15 21.49 5.96
CA PRO A 292 6.91 22.28 7.16
C PRO A 292 5.95 21.62 8.15
N ALA A 293 4.96 20.85 7.65
CA ALA A 293 4.00 20.16 8.52
C ALA A 293 4.64 18.99 9.27
N ILE A 294 5.55 18.24 8.65
CA ILE A 294 6.33 17.19 9.32
C ILE A 294 7.24 17.82 10.39
N GLN A 295 7.93 18.92 10.05
CA GLN A 295 8.78 19.65 11.01
C GLN A 295 7.98 20.19 12.20
N GLU A 296 6.79 20.74 11.97
CA GLU A 296 5.93 21.18 13.06
C GLU A 296 5.39 20.00 13.88
N ALA A 297 5.12 18.87 13.24
CA ALA A 297 4.65 17.67 13.93
C ALA A 297 5.72 17.07 14.83
N SER A 298 6.96 16.92 14.33
CA SER A 298 8.09 16.38 15.10
C SER A 298 8.48 17.28 16.27
N ASP A 299 8.34 18.60 16.13
CA ASP A 299 8.58 19.54 17.24
C ASP A 299 7.49 19.49 18.34
N LYS A 300 6.29 18.97 18.03
CA LYS A 300 5.09 19.15 18.86
C LYS A 300 4.54 17.86 19.48
N TYR A 301 4.68 16.74 18.78
CA TYR A 301 4.05 15.47 19.15
C TYR A 301 5.12 14.42 19.46
N ASP A 302 4.73 13.33 20.12
CA ASP A 302 5.67 12.33 20.65
C ASP A 302 6.15 11.33 19.60
N PHE A 303 5.46 11.23 18.45
CA PHE A 303 5.82 10.34 17.35
C PHE A 303 5.19 10.80 16.02
N THR A 304 5.91 10.74 14.91
CA THR A 304 5.51 11.23 13.58
C THR A 304 5.54 10.12 12.53
N VAL A 305 4.35 9.73 12.05
CA VAL A 305 4.13 8.73 11.00
C VAL A 305 3.83 9.44 9.67
N VAL A 306 4.59 9.13 8.62
CA VAL A 306 4.38 9.71 7.28
C VAL A 306 4.04 8.63 6.26
N HIS A 307 2.86 8.71 5.65
CA HIS A 307 2.53 7.91 4.48
C HIS A 307 3.10 8.57 3.21
N PHE A 308 3.77 7.77 2.38
CA PHE A 308 4.30 8.23 1.11
C PHE A 308 3.82 7.34 -0.05
N HIS A 309 2.91 7.84 -0.88
CA HIS A 309 2.40 7.11 -2.03
C HIS A 309 3.25 7.42 -3.28
N TRP A 310 4.10 6.47 -3.69
CA TRP A 310 5.25 6.75 -4.56
C TRP A 310 5.40 5.88 -5.81
N GLY A 311 6.15 6.38 -6.78
CA GLY A 311 6.67 5.64 -7.91
C GLY A 311 5.63 5.04 -8.84
N THR A 312 6.00 3.90 -9.39
CA THR A 312 5.26 3.18 -10.43
C THR A 312 4.98 1.76 -9.98
N ASP A 313 3.83 1.23 -10.41
CA ASP A 313 3.38 -0.12 -10.10
C ASP A 313 4.47 -1.18 -10.38
N PHE A 314 4.57 -2.11 -9.45
CA PHE A 314 5.39 -3.31 -9.49
C PHE A 314 6.92 -3.09 -9.44
N LEU A 315 7.37 -1.89 -9.07
CA LEU A 315 8.77 -1.61 -8.76
C LEU A 315 9.06 -1.94 -7.28
N SER A 316 9.91 -2.93 -7.03
CA SER A 316 10.28 -3.30 -5.66
C SER A 316 11.42 -2.48 -5.06
N ASN A 317 12.04 -1.62 -5.86
CA ASN A 317 13.09 -0.70 -5.44
C ASN A 317 12.69 0.68 -5.97
N PRO A 318 12.71 1.72 -5.13
CA PRO A 318 12.49 3.09 -5.57
C PRO A 318 13.56 3.52 -6.59
N PRO A 319 13.20 4.37 -7.57
CA PRO A 319 14.18 5.12 -8.35
C PRO A 319 14.95 6.09 -7.46
N ASP A 320 16.18 6.47 -7.87
CA ASP A 320 17.05 7.40 -7.13
C ASP A 320 16.32 8.69 -6.69
N GLU A 321 15.47 9.27 -7.54
CA GLU A 321 14.69 10.48 -7.18
C GLU A 321 13.68 10.22 -6.06
N THR A 322 13.08 9.03 -5.99
CA THR A 322 12.18 8.67 -4.89
C THR A 322 12.98 8.33 -3.62
N GLU A 323 14.17 7.72 -3.73
CA GLU A 323 15.08 7.53 -2.59
C GLU A 323 15.47 8.88 -1.97
N GLU A 324 15.80 9.88 -2.79
CA GLU A 324 16.06 11.26 -2.32
C GLU A 324 14.85 11.85 -1.58
N ARG A 325 13.62 11.56 -2.01
CA ARG A 325 12.39 12.04 -1.36
C ARG A 325 12.13 11.36 -0.01
N PHE A 326 12.42 10.06 0.12
CA PHE A 326 12.41 9.39 1.42
C PHE A 326 13.39 10.05 2.40
N ALA A 327 14.62 10.37 1.94
CA ALA A 327 15.60 11.07 2.76
C ALA A 327 15.15 12.49 3.15
N ILE A 328 14.49 13.23 2.27
CA ILE A 328 13.94 14.55 2.59
C ILE A 328 12.82 14.47 3.64
N LEU A 329 11.96 13.45 3.57
CA LEU A 329 10.92 13.22 4.58
C LEU A 329 11.52 12.81 5.93
N ALA A 330 12.60 12.02 5.93
CA ALA A 330 13.34 11.65 7.13
C ALA A 330 13.99 12.89 7.78
N ASP A 331 14.73 13.70 7.01
CA ASP A 331 15.35 14.96 7.45
C ASP A 331 14.34 16.01 7.96
N ALA A 332 13.09 15.92 7.52
CA ALA A 332 12.00 16.75 8.02
C ALA A 332 11.55 16.38 9.45
N GLY A 333 11.94 15.20 9.96
CA GLY A 333 11.62 14.72 11.31
C GLY A 333 10.57 13.62 11.37
N ALA A 334 10.45 12.78 10.33
CA ALA A 334 9.60 11.59 10.42
C ALA A 334 10.28 10.50 11.24
N ASP A 335 9.58 9.87 12.19
CA ASP A 335 10.09 8.70 12.91
C ASP A 335 9.91 7.42 12.07
N VAL A 336 8.79 7.33 11.36
CA VAL A 336 8.51 6.26 10.41
C VAL A 336 7.90 6.80 9.12
N ILE A 337 8.40 6.30 7.99
CA ILE A 337 7.81 6.53 6.68
C ILE A 337 7.28 5.20 6.13
N ILE A 338 6.00 5.16 5.78
CA ILE A 338 5.34 4.01 5.17
C ILE A 338 5.01 4.27 3.70
N GLY A 339 5.66 3.52 2.82
CA GLY A 339 5.50 3.64 1.37
C GLY A 339 4.36 2.80 0.80
N HIS A 340 3.69 3.35 -0.22
CA HIS A 340 2.51 2.77 -0.89
C HIS A 340 2.61 2.94 -2.40
N ASN A 341 1.71 2.28 -3.16
CA ASN A 341 1.54 2.34 -4.63
C ASN A 341 2.21 1.24 -5.47
N PRO A 342 3.51 0.87 -5.30
CA PRO A 342 4.12 -0.16 -6.13
C PRO A 342 3.40 -1.51 -6.06
N SER A 343 2.50 -1.69 -5.08
CA SER A 343 1.67 -2.88 -4.92
C SER A 343 2.51 -4.15 -4.75
N VAL A 344 3.79 -4.02 -4.38
CA VAL A 344 4.74 -5.12 -4.17
C VAL A 344 5.58 -4.83 -2.94
N LEU A 345 5.86 -5.88 -2.18
CA LEU A 345 6.74 -5.79 -1.03
C LEU A 345 8.14 -5.31 -1.44
N SER A 346 8.65 -4.30 -0.72
CA SER A 346 9.94 -3.65 -0.95
C SER A 346 10.81 -3.72 0.32
N PRO A 347 12.13 -3.44 0.21
CA PRO A 347 13.04 -3.45 1.35
C PRO A 347 12.66 -2.47 2.44
N VAL A 348 13.06 -2.80 3.66
CA VAL A 348 13.05 -1.88 4.80
C VAL A 348 14.44 -1.27 4.90
N GLU A 349 14.48 0.02 5.17
CA GLU A 349 15.70 0.81 5.29
C GLU A 349 15.60 1.66 6.56
N VAL A 350 16.76 2.03 7.11
CA VAL A 350 16.85 3.04 8.17
C VAL A 350 17.67 4.17 7.56
N ILE A 351 17.08 5.36 7.47
CA ILE A 351 17.73 6.56 6.95
C ILE A 351 17.95 7.48 8.15
N ASP A 352 19.20 7.66 8.54
CA ASP A 352 19.57 8.31 9.81
C ASP A 352 18.88 7.61 11.00
N GLU A 353 17.86 8.23 11.59
CA GLU A 353 17.08 7.68 12.71
C GLU A 353 15.66 7.26 12.29
N THR A 354 15.29 7.45 11.02
CA THR A 354 13.94 7.18 10.50
C THR A 354 13.81 5.76 9.97
N LEU A 355 12.80 5.02 10.44
CA LEU A 355 12.43 3.74 9.86
C LEU A 355 11.66 3.94 8.54
N VAL A 356 12.21 3.45 7.43
CA VAL A 356 11.59 3.53 6.11
C VAL A 356 11.05 2.18 5.67
N LEU A 357 9.73 2.03 5.79
CA LEU A 357 8.96 0.91 5.26
C LEU A 357 8.63 1.16 3.78
N THR A 358 9.61 1.03 2.89
CA THR A 358 9.51 1.42 1.47
C THR A 358 8.25 0.93 0.75
N SER A 359 7.80 -0.31 1.02
CA SER A 359 6.42 -0.74 0.74
C SER A 359 6.12 -2.07 1.40
N MET A 360 5.00 -2.14 2.13
CA MET A 360 4.48 -3.38 2.74
C MET A 360 3.63 -4.24 1.77
N GLY A 361 3.59 -3.86 0.49
CA GLY A 361 2.80 -4.51 -0.55
C GLY A 361 1.30 -4.27 -0.40
N ASN A 362 0.47 -5.12 -1.01
CA ASN A 362 -0.97 -5.05 -0.87
C ASN A 362 -1.41 -5.79 0.40
N PHE A 363 -2.21 -5.14 1.25
CA PHE A 363 -2.83 -5.80 2.40
C PHE A 363 -4.16 -6.48 2.02
N ILE A 364 -4.96 -5.84 1.18
CA ILE A 364 -6.14 -6.44 0.52
C ILE A 364 -6.10 -6.00 -0.95
N SER A 365 -6.15 -6.96 -1.87
CA SER A 365 -6.13 -6.64 -3.30
C SER A 365 -6.53 -7.83 -4.18
N ASP A 366 -7.17 -7.53 -5.30
CA ASP A 366 -7.46 -8.45 -6.40
C ASP A 366 -6.35 -8.53 -7.47
N GLN A 367 -5.23 -7.82 -7.28
CA GLN A 367 -4.11 -7.91 -8.20
C GLN A 367 -3.50 -9.33 -8.24
N GLY A 368 -3.57 -9.96 -9.41
CA GLY A 368 -3.17 -11.37 -9.57
C GLY A 368 -1.67 -11.62 -9.76
N TRP A 369 -0.84 -10.58 -9.82
CA TRP A 369 0.61 -10.73 -10.06
C TRP A 369 1.30 -11.41 -8.86
N THR A 370 2.13 -12.42 -9.12
CA THR A 370 2.73 -13.26 -8.06
C THR A 370 3.52 -12.48 -7.01
N ARG A 371 4.14 -11.35 -7.38
CA ARG A 371 4.86 -10.46 -6.45
C ARG A 371 3.93 -9.54 -5.68
N ALA A 372 2.79 -9.16 -6.25
CA ALA A 372 1.79 -8.30 -5.64
C ALA A 372 0.94 -9.00 -4.56
N ARG A 373 1.19 -10.31 -4.38
CA ARG A 373 0.58 -11.13 -3.35
C ARG A 373 1.44 -11.27 -2.11
N ASP A 374 2.71 -10.88 -2.15
CA ASP A 374 3.55 -10.85 -0.94
C ASP A 374 3.25 -9.56 -0.18
N SER A 375 3.08 -9.67 1.12
CA SER A 375 2.79 -8.56 2.02
C SER A 375 3.40 -8.83 3.39
N ALA A 376 3.38 -7.83 4.26
CA ALA A 376 3.69 -7.96 5.67
C ALA A 376 2.83 -6.99 6.48
N ILE A 377 2.58 -7.32 7.74
CA ILE A 377 2.28 -6.33 8.77
C ILE A 377 3.61 -5.99 9.42
N ALA A 378 3.92 -4.70 9.56
CA ALA A 378 5.03 -4.22 10.38
C ALA A 378 4.45 -3.71 11.70
N ASP A 379 4.67 -4.46 12.77
CA ASP A 379 4.31 -4.08 14.13
C ASP A 379 5.51 -3.36 14.75
N LEU A 380 5.40 -2.04 14.91
CA LEU A 380 6.39 -1.22 15.59
C LEU A 380 6.03 -1.24 17.06
N HIS A 381 6.91 -1.79 17.87
CA HIS A 381 6.79 -1.64 19.30
C HIS A 381 7.53 -0.38 19.71
N VAL A 382 6.86 0.45 20.49
CA VAL A 382 7.38 1.74 20.95
C VAL A 382 7.26 1.88 22.46
N THR A 383 8.23 2.56 23.05
CA THR A 383 8.38 2.79 24.48
C THR A 383 8.67 4.26 24.76
N GLU A 384 8.43 4.69 26.01
CA GLU A 384 8.75 6.05 26.44
C GLU A 384 10.26 6.33 26.36
N ALA A 385 10.62 7.45 25.74
CA ALA A 385 11.97 8.00 25.67
C ALA A 385 12.01 9.42 26.27
N ASP A 386 13.21 10.00 26.40
CA ASP A 386 13.39 11.36 26.95
C ASP A 386 12.63 12.44 26.15
N ASP A 387 12.50 12.24 24.83
CA ASP A 387 11.90 13.19 23.88
C ASP A 387 10.67 12.61 23.12
N GLY A 388 9.88 11.74 23.76
CA GLY A 388 8.63 11.21 23.19
C GLY A 388 8.56 9.68 23.22
N LEU A 389 8.30 9.07 22.07
CA LEU A 389 8.31 7.62 21.89
C LEU A 389 9.48 7.21 20.99
N GLU A 390 10.14 6.10 21.33
CA GLU A 390 11.17 5.49 20.48
C GLU A 390 10.77 4.08 20.06
N ILE A 391 11.25 3.64 18.89
CA ILE A 391 11.04 2.27 18.41
C ILE A 391 12.07 1.35 19.05
N ASP A 392 11.62 0.39 19.86
CA ASP A 392 12.50 -0.59 20.52
C ASP A 392 12.61 -1.91 19.73
N GLU A 393 11.59 -2.25 18.94
CA GLU A 393 11.57 -3.45 18.11
C GLU A 393 10.59 -3.27 16.95
N VAL A 394 10.93 -3.81 15.78
CA VAL A 394 10.00 -3.94 14.66
C VAL A 394 9.80 -5.41 14.32
N ILE A 395 8.55 -5.85 14.39
CA ILE A 395 8.18 -7.24 14.10
C ILE A 395 7.42 -7.28 12.76
N PHE A 396 7.99 -7.99 11.80
CA PHE A 396 7.34 -8.23 10.51
C PHE A 396 6.64 -9.58 10.49
N THR A 397 5.31 -9.54 10.45
CA THR A 397 4.48 -10.72 10.23
C THR A 397 4.31 -10.95 8.71
N PRO A 398 4.91 -12.00 8.12
CA PRO A 398 4.84 -12.22 6.68
C PRO A 398 3.45 -12.72 6.29
N LEU A 399 2.90 -12.11 5.24
CA LEU A 399 1.57 -12.41 4.72
C LEU A 399 1.63 -12.73 3.23
N ARG A 400 0.64 -13.51 2.79
CA ARG A 400 0.38 -13.73 1.39
C ARG A 400 -1.09 -13.59 1.06
N LEU A 401 -1.41 -12.77 0.07
CA LEU A 401 -2.77 -12.63 -0.42
C LEU A 401 -3.22 -13.93 -1.10
N SER A 402 -4.40 -14.41 -0.75
CA SER A 402 -5.14 -15.46 -1.44
C SER A 402 -6.62 -15.14 -1.38
N GLU A 403 -7.31 -15.23 -2.53
CA GLU A 403 -8.72 -14.80 -2.63
C GLU A 403 -8.90 -13.40 -2.03
N PHE A 404 -7.98 -12.50 -2.40
CA PHE A 404 -7.93 -11.08 -2.02
C PHE A 404 -7.66 -10.80 -0.54
N THR A 405 -7.65 -11.84 0.28
CA THR A 405 -7.52 -11.78 1.74
C THR A 405 -6.06 -12.05 2.12
N PRO A 406 -5.48 -11.38 3.13
CA PRO A 406 -4.19 -11.75 3.69
C PRO A 406 -4.26 -13.08 4.43
N HIS A 407 -3.27 -13.94 4.23
CA HIS A 407 -3.09 -15.19 4.96
C HIS A 407 -1.70 -15.26 5.57
N GLY A 408 -1.61 -15.81 6.78
CA GLY A 408 -0.34 -16.23 7.36
C GLY A 408 0.28 -17.38 6.57
N ILE A 409 1.57 -17.63 6.84
CA ILE A 409 2.35 -18.69 6.21
C ILE A 409 2.36 -19.91 7.13
N GLU A 410 1.67 -20.98 6.75
CA GLU A 410 1.41 -22.14 7.60
C GLU A 410 2.06 -23.44 7.10
N ASN A 411 2.33 -23.57 5.79
CA ASN A 411 2.79 -24.83 5.20
C ASN A 411 4.23 -24.81 4.62
N PRO A 412 4.85 -25.99 4.36
CA PRO A 412 6.24 -26.07 3.92
C PRO A 412 6.55 -25.40 2.57
N ILE A 413 5.57 -25.32 1.66
CA ILE A 413 5.74 -24.57 0.40
C ILE A 413 5.73 -23.06 0.69
N GLU A 414 4.93 -22.63 1.66
CA GLU A 414 4.89 -21.25 2.11
C GLU A 414 6.15 -20.86 2.89
N GLN A 415 6.87 -21.78 3.56
CA GLN A 415 8.18 -21.45 4.17
C GLN A 415 9.21 -20.92 3.16
N MET A 416 9.20 -21.42 1.91
CA MET A 416 10.03 -20.82 0.85
C MET A 416 9.61 -19.39 0.49
N GLN A 417 8.32 -19.10 0.63
CA GLN A 417 7.73 -17.78 0.36
C GLN A 417 8.04 -16.82 1.52
N GLN A 418 7.99 -17.30 2.75
CA GLN A 418 8.44 -16.58 3.94
C GLN A 418 9.91 -16.18 3.81
N ALA A 419 10.78 -17.13 3.46
CA ALA A 419 12.20 -16.83 3.24
C ALA A 419 12.41 -15.80 2.10
N ARG A 420 11.52 -15.77 1.10
CA ARG A 420 11.54 -14.74 0.04
C ARG A 420 11.10 -13.38 0.58
N ILE A 421 10.04 -13.32 1.37
CA ILE A 421 9.53 -12.11 2.02
C ILE A 421 10.61 -11.53 2.93
N PHE A 422 11.19 -12.34 3.81
CA PHE A 422 12.27 -11.91 4.71
C PHE A 422 13.48 -11.39 3.94
N ARG A 423 13.92 -12.09 2.88
CA ARG A 423 15.02 -11.61 2.03
C ARG A 423 14.68 -10.28 1.33
N GLN A 424 13.42 -10.06 0.99
CA GLN A 424 12.99 -8.83 0.33
C GLN A 424 12.98 -7.67 1.33
N LEU A 425 12.44 -7.88 2.54
CA LEU A 425 12.45 -6.90 3.63
C LEU A 425 13.88 -6.55 4.07
N SER A 426 14.71 -7.57 4.30
CA SER A 426 16.06 -7.42 4.84
C SER A 426 17.13 -7.09 3.79
N LYS A 427 16.74 -6.76 2.55
CA LYS A 427 17.69 -6.70 1.42
C LYS A 427 18.73 -5.58 1.56
N ASN A 428 18.30 -4.44 2.08
CA ASN A 428 19.08 -3.21 2.26
C ASN A 428 19.18 -2.82 3.74
N LEU A 429 18.84 -3.75 4.64
CA LEU A 429 18.75 -3.48 6.06
C LEU A 429 20.14 -3.62 6.68
N ASP A 430 20.69 -2.49 7.12
CA ASP A 430 22.00 -2.41 7.76
C ASP A 430 21.95 -2.71 9.28
N ALA A 431 20.75 -2.69 9.88
CA ALA A 431 20.48 -3.00 11.29
C ALA A 431 20.46 -4.51 11.60
N GLU A 432 20.62 -4.86 12.88
CA GLU A 432 20.56 -6.26 13.32
C GLU A 432 19.13 -6.81 13.24
N TRP A 433 19.00 -8.01 12.66
CA TRP A 433 17.71 -8.69 12.59
C TRP A 433 17.87 -10.19 12.75
N GLU A 434 16.82 -10.81 13.28
CA GLU A 434 16.70 -12.25 13.40
C GLU A 434 15.30 -12.73 12.99
N THR A 435 15.16 -14.04 12.88
CA THR A 435 13.85 -14.65 12.60
C THR A 435 13.54 -15.63 13.71
N HIS A 436 12.41 -15.42 14.39
CA HIS A 436 11.87 -16.35 15.37
C HIS A 436 10.34 -16.39 15.28
N ASP A 437 9.75 -17.52 15.65
CA ASP A 437 8.31 -17.77 15.56
C ASP A 437 7.66 -17.45 14.19
N GLY A 438 8.44 -17.61 13.11
CA GLY A 438 7.97 -17.33 11.76
C GLY A 438 7.78 -15.85 11.43
N ARG A 439 8.37 -14.96 12.22
CA ARG A 439 8.41 -13.50 12.01
C ARG A 439 9.85 -13.02 11.87
N LEU A 440 10.04 -11.86 11.28
CA LEU A 440 11.34 -11.18 11.24
C LEU A 440 11.32 -10.09 12.30
N HIS A 441 12.28 -10.12 13.19
CA HIS A 441 12.46 -9.19 14.29
C HIS A 441 13.67 -8.32 13.96
N LEU A 442 13.44 -7.02 13.91
CA LEU A 442 14.44 -5.99 13.66
C LEU A 442 14.61 -5.22 14.96
N ASP A 443 15.83 -5.23 15.49
CA ASP A 443 16.24 -4.28 16.51
C ASP A 443 16.80 -3.07 15.76
N PRO A 444 16.11 -1.92 15.77
CA PRO A 444 16.53 -0.81 14.95
C PRO A 444 17.86 -0.20 15.40
N GLU A 445 18.43 -0.56 16.58
CA GLU A 445 19.66 0.00 17.19
C GLU A 445 20.16 1.25 16.46
N ILE A 446 19.39 2.33 16.62
CA ILE A 446 19.67 3.61 16.00
C ILE A 446 20.80 4.22 16.83
N GLU A 447 22.06 3.90 16.50
CA GLU A 447 23.20 4.53 17.15
C GLU A 447 23.18 6.02 16.82
N ALA A 448 22.65 6.84 17.74
CA ALA A 448 22.84 8.28 17.74
C ALA A 448 24.35 8.55 17.81
N GLU A 449 25.00 8.83 16.66
CA GLU A 449 26.40 9.23 16.65
C GLU A 449 26.53 10.58 17.39
N SER A 450 27.02 10.49 18.63
CA SER A 450 27.23 11.59 19.60
C SER A 450 28.18 12.69 19.16
#